data_AF-A0A6I4R5F6-F1
#
_entry.id   AF-A0A6I4R5F6-F1
#
_cell.length_a   1.000
_cell.length_b   1.000
_cell.length_c   1.000
_cell.angle_alpha   90.00
_cell.angle_beta   90.00
_cell.angle_gamma   90.00
#
_symmetry.space_group_name_H-M   'P 1'
#
loop_
_entity.id
_entity.type
_entity.pdbx_description
1 polymer ?
#
loop_
_entity_poly.entity_id
_entity_poly.type
_entity_poly.pdbx_seq_one_letter_code
_entity_poly.pdbx_strand_id
1 'polypeptide(L)'
;MSISFDNALGIHEKALGFRAQRAEVLASNIANADTPNYQARDLDFAAVLAEQSAKGARQSVGLQRTDSQHIAGEGIQLADPALRFRTPFHPSIDQNTVDIQQEQSNYAENAVQFQASFTLLNSKFKGLVSALRGE
;
A
#
# COMPACT_ATOMS: atom_id res chain seq x y z
N MET A 1 -24.54 -20.22 9.01
CA MET A 1 -23.69 -19.77 7.89
C MET A 1 -23.60 -18.26 7.95
N SER A 2 -22.58 -17.71 8.63
CA SER A 2 -22.35 -16.27 8.65
C SER A 2 -21.66 -15.85 7.36
N ILE A 3 -22.29 -14.98 6.58
CA ILE A 3 -21.64 -14.33 5.44
C ILE A 3 -20.54 -13.42 6.03
N SER A 4 -19.29 -13.85 5.95
CA SER A 4 -18.14 -13.01 6.30
C SER A 4 -17.90 -12.02 5.16
N PHE A 5 -18.19 -10.75 5.40
CA PHE A 5 -18.02 -9.67 4.40
C PHE A 5 -16.59 -9.59 3.87
N ASP A 6 -15.58 -9.88 4.69
CA ASP A 6 -14.18 -9.96 4.29
C ASP A 6 -13.93 -10.95 3.14
N ASN A 7 -14.56 -12.13 3.18
CA ASN A 7 -14.42 -13.12 2.12
C ASN A 7 -15.23 -12.76 0.87
N ALA A 8 -16.35 -12.05 1.02
CA ALA A 8 -17.22 -11.67 -0.09
C ALA A 8 -16.65 -10.49 -0.91
N LEU A 9 -16.07 -9.51 -0.22
CA LEU A 9 -15.43 -8.33 -0.81
C LEU A 9 -13.99 -8.63 -1.28
N GLY A 10 -13.34 -9.63 -0.69
CA GLY A 10 -12.03 -10.12 -1.09
C GLY A 10 -10.94 -9.05 -0.96
N ILE A 11 -10.07 -8.96 -1.96
CA ILE A 11 -8.92 -8.03 -1.95
C ILE A 11 -9.28 -6.59 -2.34
N HIS A 12 -10.49 -6.33 -2.83
CA HIS A 12 -10.81 -5.05 -3.50
C HIS A 12 -10.85 -3.86 -2.54
N GLU A 13 -11.35 -4.06 -1.32
CA GLU A 13 -11.33 -3.01 -0.28
C GLU A 13 -9.89 -2.63 0.08
N LYS A 14 -9.05 -3.62 0.36
CA LYS A 14 -7.62 -3.41 0.67
C LYS A 14 -6.89 -2.75 -0.50
N ALA A 15 -7.19 -3.17 -1.73
CA ALA A 15 -6.60 -2.59 -2.94
C ALA A 15 -7.08 -1.16 -3.20
N LEU A 16 -8.31 -0.80 -2.80
CA LEU A 16 -8.79 0.58 -2.87
C LEU A 16 -8.05 1.46 -1.86
N GLY A 17 -7.92 0.99 -0.62
CA GLY A 17 -7.16 1.68 0.43
C GLY A 17 -5.69 1.88 0.04
N PHE A 18 -5.04 0.86 -0.51
CA PHE A 18 -3.67 0.96 -1.02
C PHE A 18 -3.53 2.06 -2.09
N ARG A 19 -4.47 2.14 -3.04
CA ARG A 19 -4.40 3.14 -4.10
C ARG A 19 -4.65 4.56 -3.60
N ALA A 20 -5.47 4.72 -2.56
CA ALA A 20 -5.59 6.00 -1.88
C ALA A 20 -4.27 6.42 -1.22
N GLN A 21 -3.61 5.51 -0.50
CA GLN A 21 -2.29 5.75 0.09
C GLN A 21 -1.22 6.07 -0.97
N ARG A 22 -1.21 5.34 -2.08
CA ARG A 22 -0.28 5.61 -3.19
C ARG A 22 -0.53 6.98 -3.82
N ALA A 23 -1.78 7.40 -3.96
CA ALA A 23 -2.11 8.75 -4.45
C ALA A 23 -1.54 9.83 -3.53
N GLU A 24 -1.60 9.64 -2.20
CA GLU A 24 -1.03 10.56 -1.22
C GLU A 24 0.51 10.65 -1.34
N VAL A 25 1.18 9.51 -1.50
CA VAL A 25 2.65 9.47 -1.70
C VAL A 25 3.05 10.16 -2.99
N LEU A 26 2.38 9.86 -4.11
CA LEU A 26 2.65 10.50 -5.41
C LEU A 26 2.36 12.01 -5.36
N ALA A 27 1.27 12.44 -4.70
CA ALA A 27 0.97 13.84 -4.51
C ALA A 27 2.04 14.56 -3.65
N SER A 28 2.56 13.88 -2.62
CA SER A 28 3.67 14.39 -1.81
C SER A 28 4.94 14.55 -2.64
N ASN A 29 5.27 13.60 -3.52
CA ASN A 29 6.42 13.72 -4.42
C ASN A 29 6.25 14.94 -5.36
N ILE A 30 5.09 15.09 -6.00
CA ILE A 30 4.78 16.22 -6.90
C ILE A 30 4.90 17.56 -6.16
N ALA A 31 4.37 17.65 -4.94
CA ALA A 31 4.43 18.87 -4.14
C ALA A 31 5.88 19.26 -3.75
N ASN A 32 6.75 18.28 -3.59
CA ASN A 32 8.16 18.49 -3.23
C ASN A 32 9.11 18.41 -4.44
N ALA A 33 8.59 18.48 -5.67
CA ALA A 33 9.39 18.43 -6.89
C ALA A 33 10.41 19.58 -7.03
N ASP A 34 10.19 20.71 -6.35
CA ASP A 34 11.12 21.85 -6.31
C ASP A 34 11.88 21.96 -4.98
N THR A 35 11.88 20.90 -4.15
CA THR A 35 12.56 20.87 -2.85
C THR A 35 13.95 20.25 -2.97
N PRO A 36 15.03 20.99 -2.68
CA PRO A 36 16.39 20.45 -2.72
C PRO A 36 16.57 19.24 -1.80
N ASN A 37 17.39 18.27 -2.21
CA ASN A 37 17.68 17.01 -1.49
C ASN A 37 16.45 16.10 -1.24
N TYR A 38 15.33 16.29 -1.92
CA TYR A 38 14.15 15.45 -1.73
C TYR A 38 14.29 14.08 -2.40
N GLN A 39 13.85 13.03 -1.69
CA GLN A 39 13.89 11.64 -2.15
C GLN A 39 12.50 11.10 -2.44
N ALA A 40 12.22 10.81 -3.71
CA ALA A 40 10.95 10.26 -4.16
C ALA A 40 10.69 8.88 -3.55
N ARG A 41 9.45 8.67 -3.09
CA ARG A 41 9.00 7.39 -2.52
C ARG A 41 7.89 6.80 -3.38
N ASP A 42 7.76 5.48 -3.39
CA ASP A 42 6.60 4.81 -3.97
C ASP A 42 6.20 3.59 -3.13
N LEU A 43 4.96 3.16 -3.34
CA LEU A 43 4.38 1.95 -2.78
C LEU A 43 4.28 0.89 -3.88
N ASP A 44 4.90 -0.26 -3.67
CA ASP A 44 4.81 -1.41 -4.59
C ASP A 44 3.68 -2.35 -4.17
N PHE A 45 2.60 -2.37 -4.96
CA PHE A 45 1.42 -3.21 -4.69
C PHE A 45 1.77 -4.69 -4.59
N ALA A 46 2.66 -5.20 -5.45
CA ALA A 46 3.03 -6.60 -5.46
C ALA A 46 3.78 -6.97 -4.18
N ALA A 47 4.69 -6.10 -3.74
CA ALA A 47 5.41 -6.26 -2.47
C ALA A 47 4.44 -6.24 -1.27
N VAL A 48 3.49 -5.30 -1.23
CA VAL A 48 2.50 -5.21 -0.15
C VAL A 48 1.59 -6.42 -0.13
N LEU A 49 1.12 -6.89 -1.29
CA LEU A 49 0.27 -8.07 -1.37
C LEU A 49 1.01 -9.34 -0.94
N ALA A 50 2.25 -9.52 -1.39
CA ALA A 50 3.10 -10.63 -0.97
C ALA A 50 3.39 -10.58 0.54
N GLU A 51 3.53 -9.40 1.12
CA GLU A 51 3.68 -9.26 2.55
C GLU A 51 2.39 -9.55 3.32
N GLN A 52 1.24 -9.07 2.85
CA GLN A 52 -0.05 -9.34 3.49
C GLN A 52 -0.40 -10.82 3.44
N SER A 53 -0.05 -11.53 2.37
CA SER A 53 -0.19 -12.99 2.32
C SER A 53 0.82 -13.69 3.24
N ALA A 54 2.05 -13.19 3.34
CA ALA A 54 3.07 -13.72 4.24
C ALA A 54 2.83 -13.38 5.73
N LYS A 55 2.09 -12.33 6.07
CA LYS A 55 1.73 -11.98 7.46
C LYS A 55 0.88 -13.05 8.14
N GLY A 56 0.10 -13.82 7.38
CA GLY A 56 -0.58 -15.02 7.89
C GLY A 56 0.37 -16.18 8.23
N ALA A 57 1.60 -16.16 7.72
CA ALA A 57 2.62 -17.20 7.90
C ALA A 57 3.83 -16.73 8.74
N ARG A 58 4.01 -15.42 8.95
CA ARG A 58 5.08 -14.86 9.80
C ARG A 58 4.72 -15.09 11.26
N GLN A 59 5.33 -16.10 11.86
CA GLN A 59 5.50 -16.15 13.30
C GLN A 59 6.16 -14.84 13.76
N SER A 60 5.70 -14.31 14.90
CA SER A 60 6.35 -13.16 15.53
C SER A 60 7.85 -13.43 15.63
N VAL A 61 8.66 -12.49 15.13
CA VAL A 61 10.11 -12.57 15.29
C VAL A 61 10.40 -12.33 16.77
N GLY A 62 10.46 -13.43 17.53
CA GLY A 62 10.85 -13.41 18.93
C GLY A 62 12.35 -13.56 19.05
N LEU A 63 12.99 -12.66 19.80
CA LEU A 63 14.40 -12.85 20.17
C LEU A 63 14.52 -14.06 21.09
N GLN A 64 15.52 -14.92 20.83
CA GLN A 64 15.86 -16.02 21.73
C GLN A 64 16.38 -15.46 23.05
N ARG A 65 15.69 -15.78 24.16
CA ARG A 65 16.16 -15.42 25.51
C ARG A 65 17.18 -16.45 25.95
N THR A 66 18.42 -16.02 26.12
CA THR A 66 19.50 -16.87 26.64
C THR A 66 19.44 -17.04 28.16
N ASP A 67 18.75 -16.14 28.86
CA ASP A 67 18.49 -16.22 30.30
C ASP A 67 17.03 -15.90 30.62
N SER A 68 16.53 -16.49 31.70
CA SER A 68 15.21 -16.24 32.29
C SER A 68 14.96 -14.78 32.71
N GLN A 69 16.01 -14.02 33.05
CA GLN A 69 15.91 -12.60 33.41
C GLN A 69 15.99 -11.65 32.21
N HIS A 70 16.21 -12.16 31.00
CA HIS A 70 16.24 -11.31 29.82
C HIS A 70 14.84 -10.80 29.46
N ILE A 71 14.77 -9.52 29.11
CA ILE A 71 13.55 -8.86 28.64
C ILE A 71 13.14 -9.50 27.31
N ALA A 72 11.85 -9.79 27.15
CA ALA A 72 11.32 -10.26 25.88
C ALA A 72 11.47 -9.16 24.82
N GLY A 73 12.30 -9.41 23.81
CA GLY A 73 12.34 -8.56 22.63
C GLY A 73 11.12 -8.86 21.77
N GLU A 74 10.11 -8.01 21.85
CA GLU A 74 9.00 -7.99 20.91
C GLU A 74 9.41 -7.15 19.70
N GLY A 75 9.38 -7.74 18.51
CA GLY A 75 9.74 -7.04 17.28
C GLY A 75 8.80 -5.85 17.05
N ILE A 76 9.28 -4.63 17.28
CA ILE A 76 8.53 -3.42 16.94
C ILE A 76 8.61 -3.23 15.43
N GLN A 77 7.46 -3.29 14.76
CA GLN A 77 7.35 -2.96 13.33
C GLN A 77 7.52 -1.43 13.19
N LEU A 78 8.77 -0.96 13.09
CA LEU A 78 9.12 0.47 13.22
C LEU A 78 8.87 1.30 11.94
N ALA A 79 8.58 0.65 10.81
CA ALA A 79 8.34 1.32 9.53
C ALA A 79 7.26 0.58 8.75
N ASP A 80 6.50 1.31 7.93
CA ASP A 80 5.65 0.69 6.91
C ASP A 80 6.56 0.06 5.84
N PRO A 81 6.71 -1.28 5.83
CA PRO A 81 7.65 -1.98 4.95
C PRO A 81 7.32 -1.82 3.45
N ALA A 82 6.14 -1.27 3.14
CA ALA A 82 5.69 -0.96 1.80
C ALA A 82 6.36 0.28 1.18
N LEU A 83 6.77 1.25 2.00
CA LEU A 83 7.35 2.52 1.53
C LEU A 83 8.80 2.32 1.15
N ARG A 84 9.10 2.40 -0.15
CA ARG A 84 10.47 2.29 -0.66
C ARG A 84 10.89 3.59 -1.34
N PHE A 85 12.15 3.95 -1.14
CA PHE A 85 12.78 5.01 -1.94
C PHE A 85 12.98 4.51 -3.36
N ARG A 86 12.71 5.37 -4.34
CA ARG A 86 12.90 5.05 -5.75
C ARG A 86 14.36 5.30 -6.15
N THR A 87 14.89 4.47 -7.04
CA THR A 87 16.19 4.74 -7.69
C THR A 87 15.96 5.78 -8.80
N PRO A 88 16.60 6.96 -8.77
CA PRO A 88 16.38 8.00 -9.77
C PRO A 88 16.92 7.58 -11.14
N PHE A 89 16.16 7.84 -12.20
CA PHE A 89 16.62 7.69 -13.58
C PHE A 89 17.47 8.89 -14.03
N HIS A 90 17.11 10.09 -13.57
CA HIS A 90 17.83 11.33 -13.83
C HIS A 90 18.06 12.08 -12.51
N PRO A 91 19.27 12.03 -11.93
CA PRO A 91 19.58 12.82 -10.76
C PRO A 91 19.66 14.29 -11.14
N SER A 92 18.88 15.13 -10.46
CA SER A 92 18.97 16.57 -10.60
C SER A 92 20.25 17.11 -9.93
N ILE A 93 20.69 18.30 -10.35
CA ILE A 93 21.91 18.95 -9.84
C ILE A 93 21.79 19.33 -8.35
N ASP A 94 20.56 19.48 -7.87
CA ASP A 94 20.17 19.82 -6.50
C ASP A 94 19.94 18.59 -5.60
N GLN A 95 20.33 17.40 -6.07
CA GLN A 95 20.12 16.11 -5.41
C GLN A 95 18.64 15.74 -5.20
N ASN A 96 17.71 16.40 -5.90
CA ASN A 96 16.35 15.92 -6.00
C ASN A 96 16.27 14.72 -6.95
N THR A 97 15.45 13.74 -6.56
CA THR A 97 15.22 12.50 -7.31
C THR A 97 13.83 12.42 -7.94
N VAL A 98 12.99 13.45 -7.72
CA VAL A 98 11.64 13.54 -8.28
C VAL A 98 11.69 13.99 -9.74
N ASP A 99 11.02 13.24 -10.60
CA ASP A 99 10.72 13.63 -11.98
C ASP A 99 9.23 13.95 -12.09
N ILE A 100 8.88 15.22 -12.34
CA ILE A 100 7.48 15.65 -12.27
C ILE A 100 6.61 15.05 -13.37
N GLN A 101 7.14 14.85 -14.59
CA GLN A 101 6.39 14.23 -15.67
C GLN A 101 6.12 12.76 -15.36
N GLN A 102 7.11 12.07 -14.81
CA GLN A 102 6.96 10.68 -14.37
C GLN A 102 5.96 10.56 -13.21
N GLU A 103 6.05 11.42 -12.20
CA GLU A 103 5.12 11.40 -11.06
C GLU A 103 3.67 11.71 -11.48
N GLN A 104 3.47 12.65 -12.41
CA GLN A 104 2.14 12.92 -12.98
C GLN A 104 1.59 11.72 -13.76
N SER A 105 2.44 11.04 -14.53
CA SER A 105 2.05 9.82 -15.25
C SER A 105 1.65 8.70 -14.27
N ASN A 106 2.45 8.47 -13.23
CA ASN A 106 2.14 7.48 -12.19
C ASN A 106 0.86 7.82 -11.43
N TYR A 107 0.62 9.11 -11.15
CA TYR A 107 -0.59 9.58 -10.48
C TYR A 107 -1.84 9.33 -11.33
N ALA A 108 -1.76 9.64 -12.64
CA ALA A 108 -2.84 9.38 -13.58
C ALA A 108 -3.13 7.87 -13.69
N GLU A 109 -2.09 7.03 -13.77
CA GLU A 109 -2.25 5.58 -13.77
C GLU A 109 -2.95 5.08 -12.49
N ASN A 110 -2.49 5.55 -11.32
CA ASN A 110 -3.09 5.17 -10.04
C ASN A 110 -4.56 5.61 -9.93
N ALA A 111 -4.91 6.79 -10.47
CA ALA A 111 -6.29 7.27 -10.50
C ALA A 111 -7.21 6.37 -11.33
N VAL A 112 -6.75 5.92 -12.51
CA VAL A 112 -7.51 4.96 -13.35
C VAL A 112 -7.71 3.64 -12.60
N GLN A 113 -6.66 3.12 -11.96
CA GLN A 113 -6.74 1.87 -11.21
C GLN A 113 -7.64 1.99 -9.95
N PHE A 114 -7.65 3.15 -9.30
CA PHE A 114 -8.55 3.47 -8.19
C PHE A 114 -10.00 3.42 -8.65
N GLN A 115 -10.33 4.11 -9.74
CA GLN A 115 -11.67 4.14 -10.30
C GLN A 115 -12.18 2.74 -10.70
N ALA A 116 -11.30 1.93 -11.31
CA ALA A 116 -11.61 0.55 -11.67
C ALA A 116 -11.96 -0.29 -10.42
N SER A 117 -11.20 -0.12 -9.34
CA SER A 117 -11.39 -0.86 -8.10
C SER A 117 -12.63 -0.44 -7.35
N PHE A 118 -12.92 0.87 -7.33
CA PHE A 118 -14.15 1.40 -6.79
C PHE A 118 -15.38 0.85 -7.53
N THR A 119 -15.32 0.84 -8.87
CA THR A 119 -16.39 0.28 -9.71
C THR A 119 -16.64 -1.19 -9.37
N LEU A 120 -15.58 -2.00 -9.29
CA LEU A 120 -15.69 -3.42 -8.99
C LEU A 120 -16.24 -3.69 -7.57
N LEU A 121 -15.76 -2.91 -6.59
CA LEU A 121 -16.25 -2.98 -5.21
C LEU A 121 -17.74 -2.64 -5.14
N ASN A 122 -18.17 -1.57 -5.80
CA ASN A 122 -19.57 -1.18 -5.87
C ASN A 122 -20.45 -2.26 -6.54
N SER A 123 -19.97 -2.87 -7.64
CA SER A 123 -20.67 -3.98 -8.30
C SER A 123 -20.83 -5.19 -7.37
N LYS A 124 -19.83 -5.51 -6.55
CA LYS A 124 -19.94 -6.58 -5.53
C LYS A 124 -20.96 -6.25 -4.46
N PHE A 125 -20.97 -5.02 -3.93
CA PHE A 125 -21.99 -4.60 -2.96
C PHE A 125 -23.40 -4.70 -3.54
N LYS A 126 -23.61 -4.23 -4.78
CA LYS A 126 -24.89 -4.36 -5.47
C LYS A 126 -25.31 -5.83 -5.61
N GLY A 127 -24.38 -6.71 -6.00
CA GLY A 127 -24.64 -8.16 -6.10
C GLY A 127 -25.03 -8.78 -4.77
N LEU A 128 -24.34 -8.44 -3.67
CA LEU A 128 -24.69 -8.91 -2.33
C LEU A 128 -26.06 -8.40 -1.88
N VAL A 129 -26.38 -7.13 -2.15
CA VAL A 129 -27.69 -6.57 -1.83
C VAL A 129 -28.81 -7.24 -2.63
N SER A 130 -28.60 -7.51 -3.92
CA SER A 130 -29.56 -8.26 -4.76
C SER A 130 -29.82 -9.66 -4.20
N ALA A 131 -28.75 -10.40 -3.92
CA ALA A 131 -28.83 -11.75 -3.37
C ALA A 131 -29.55 -11.79 -2.00
N LEU A 132 -29.37 -10.74 -1.18
CA LEU A 132 -30.02 -10.63 0.12
C LEU A 132 -31.50 -10.21 0.01
N ARG A 133 -31.86 -9.48 -1.05
CA ARG A 133 -33.26 -9.14 -1.37
C ARG A 133 -34.01 -10.27 -2.07
N GLY A 134 -33.31 -11.22 -2.68
CA GLY A 134 -33.90 -12.36 -3.39
C GLY A 134 -34.27 -12.07 -4.85
N GLU A 135 -33.65 -11.06 -5.47
CA GLU A 135 -33.73 -10.78 -6.91
C GLU A 135 -32.50 -11.28 -7.66
#